data_AF-A0A4Q2TA00-F1
#
_entry.id   AF-A0A4Q2TA00-F1
#
_cell.length_a   1.000
_cell.length_b   1.000
_cell.length_c   1.000
_cell.angle_alpha   90.00
_cell.angle_beta   90.00
_cell.angle_gamma   90.00
#
_symmetry.space_group_name_H-M   'P 1'
#
loop_
_entity.id
_entity.type
_entity.pdbx_description
1 polymer ?
#
loop_
_entity_poly.entity_id
_entity_poly.type
_entity_poly.pdbx_seq_one_letter_code
_entity_poly.pdbx_strand_id
1 'polypeptide(L)'
;MQSTTSKVSASNPQTEQGLTAELVLRMQTVLRERIDRMREGLRMTEKAVSELQVAEKRIVTLEAELQEVRKSSKEQEIRARKLDAENTVLRKRIADLEETEDRALRLQLLHQTAVIEVGRIVKALLPMISGRPWKKNMPLNDKAKLLIANEIVDPVWYLERHPDVAAAGMEAAVHYVLHGASEGRAPKPSLDEGKPLR
;
A
#
# COMPACT_ATOMS: atom_id res chain seq x y z
N MET A 1 -16.22 130.63 -3.86
CA MET A 1 -15.12 129.70 -3.51
C MET A 1 -15.51 128.33 -4.03
N GLN A 2 -14.57 127.67 -4.71
CA GLN A 2 -14.69 126.35 -5.33
C GLN A 2 -14.63 125.23 -4.27
N SER A 3 -15.18 124.04 -4.60
CA SER A 3 -14.76 122.66 -4.24
C SER A 3 -15.97 121.72 -4.27
N THR A 4 -16.20 120.97 -5.36
CA THR A 4 -15.76 119.58 -5.61
C THR A 4 -16.38 118.52 -4.68
N THR A 5 -17.41 117.82 -5.15
CA THR A 5 -17.64 116.39 -4.80
C THR A 5 -18.37 115.66 -5.94
N SER A 6 -17.62 114.73 -6.53
CA SER A 6 -17.99 113.47 -7.18
C SER A 6 -19.26 113.37 -8.03
N LYS A 7 -19.03 113.33 -9.34
CA LYS A 7 -19.80 112.53 -10.30
C LYS A 7 -20.01 111.12 -9.73
N VAL A 8 -21.21 110.82 -9.25
CA VAL A 8 -21.69 109.44 -9.19
C VAL A 8 -22.00 109.05 -10.62
N SER A 9 -21.12 108.20 -11.16
CA SER A 9 -21.22 107.62 -12.48
C SER A 9 -22.59 106.95 -12.61
N ALA A 10 -23.47 107.49 -13.47
CA ALA A 10 -24.71 106.84 -13.83
C ALA A 10 -24.36 105.49 -14.48
N SER A 11 -24.60 104.39 -13.78
CA SER A 11 -24.50 103.05 -14.37
C SER A 11 -25.52 102.97 -15.50
N ASN A 12 -25.01 102.68 -16.69
CA ASN A 12 -25.81 102.63 -17.90
C ASN A 12 -26.69 101.36 -17.84
N PRO A 13 -28.03 101.47 -17.84
CA PRO A 13 -28.93 100.33 -17.64
C PRO A 13 -28.79 99.25 -18.73
N GLN A 14 -28.29 99.62 -19.92
CA GLN A 14 -27.99 98.68 -21.00
C GLN A 14 -26.76 97.79 -20.71
N THR A 15 -25.83 98.26 -19.87
CA THR A 15 -24.63 97.49 -19.48
C THR A 15 -24.94 96.53 -18.33
N GLU A 16 -25.78 96.92 -17.37
CA GLU A 16 -26.26 96.02 -16.31
C GLU A 16 -27.17 94.90 -16.84
N GLN A 17 -28.02 95.18 -17.84
CA GLN A 17 -28.81 94.15 -18.53
C GLN A 17 -27.94 93.18 -19.36
N GLY A 18 -26.83 93.65 -19.94
CA GLY A 18 -25.85 92.81 -20.64
C GLY A 18 -25.06 91.89 -19.70
N LEU A 19 -24.58 92.43 -18.57
CA LEU A 19 -23.85 91.66 -17.55
C LEU A 19 -24.73 90.60 -16.87
N THR A 20 -26.01 90.89 -16.64
CA THR A 20 -26.96 89.93 -16.05
C THR A 20 -27.29 88.78 -17.01
N ALA A 21 -27.46 89.07 -18.31
CA ALA A 21 -27.62 88.03 -19.33
C ALA A 21 -26.38 87.12 -19.46
N GLU A 22 -25.17 87.69 -19.41
CA GLU A 22 -23.92 86.93 -19.45
C GLU A 22 -23.75 86.00 -18.24
N LEU A 23 -24.08 86.49 -17.04
CA LEU A 23 -24.05 85.71 -15.80
C LEU A 23 -25.03 84.53 -15.84
N VAL A 24 -26.24 84.76 -16.35
CA VAL A 24 -27.23 83.68 -16.54
C VAL A 24 -26.73 82.65 -17.54
N LEU A 25 -26.11 83.08 -18.64
CA LEU A 25 -25.55 82.16 -19.64
C LEU A 25 -24.39 81.32 -19.07
N ARG A 26 -23.47 81.94 -18.32
CA ARG A 26 -22.41 81.22 -17.60
C ARG A 26 -22.97 80.21 -16.61
N MET A 27 -23.98 80.62 -15.83
CA MET A 27 -24.65 79.73 -14.88
C MET A 27 -25.31 78.54 -15.60
N GLN A 28 -26.00 78.77 -16.72
CA GLN A 28 -26.60 77.71 -17.54
C GLN A 28 -25.54 76.74 -18.07
N THR A 29 -24.39 77.24 -18.53
CA THR A 29 -23.28 76.39 -19.00
C THR A 29 -22.72 75.53 -17.87
N VAL A 30 -22.44 76.12 -16.70
CA VAL A 30 -21.92 75.38 -15.53
C VAL A 30 -22.91 74.31 -15.07
N LEU A 31 -24.21 74.63 -15.02
CA LEU A 31 -25.25 73.67 -14.66
C LEU A 31 -25.37 72.55 -15.69
N ARG A 32 -25.28 72.86 -16.99
CA ARG A 32 -25.30 71.86 -18.06
C ARG A 32 -24.13 70.90 -17.95
N GLU A 33 -22.91 71.43 -17.80
CA GLU A 33 -21.72 70.59 -17.58
C GLU A 33 -21.84 69.73 -16.31
N ARG A 34 -22.40 70.29 -15.23
CA ARG A 34 -22.64 69.53 -13.98
C ARG A 34 -23.61 68.38 -14.23
N ILE A 35 -24.71 68.63 -14.94
CA ILE A 35 -25.71 67.62 -15.31
C ILE A 35 -25.08 66.55 -16.20
N ASP A 36 -24.29 66.93 -17.21
CA ASP A 36 -23.65 65.98 -18.12
C ASP A 36 -22.63 65.10 -17.39
N ARG A 37 -21.81 65.68 -16.51
CA ARG A 37 -20.91 64.91 -15.62
C ARG A 37 -21.68 63.94 -14.72
N MET A 38 -22.81 64.37 -14.15
CA MET A 38 -23.65 63.51 -13.32
C MET A 38 -24.27 62.36 -14.11
N ARG A 39 -24.73 62.61 -15.35
CA ARG A 39 -25.28 61.58 -16.24
C ARG A 39 -24.21 60.56 -16.63
N GLU A 40 -23.02 61.01 -16.96
CA GLU A 40 -21.91 60.12 -17.27
C GLU A 40 -21.53 59.26 -16.05
N GLY A 41 -21.46 59.88 -14.87
CA GLY A 41 -21.27 59.16 -13.61
C GLY A 41 -22.35 58.09 -13.38
N LEU A 42 -23.62 58.44 -13.59
CA LEU A 42 -24.74 57.51 -13.46
C LEU A 42 -24.60 56.33 -14.44
N ARG A 43 -24.32 56.61 -15.71
CA ARG A 43 -24.13 55.59 -16.75
C ARG A 43 -22.99 54.62 -16.40
N MET A 44 -21.89 55.13 -15.85
CA MET A 44 -20.78 54.31 -15.39
C MET A 44 -21.17 53.44 -14.19
N THR A 45 -21.94 53.97 -13.24
CA THR A 45 -22.44 53.17 -12.12
C THR A 45 -23.44 52.10 -12.56
N GLU A 46 -24.34 52.40 -13.50
CA GLU A 46 -25.29 51.43 -14.07
C GLU A 46 -24.56 50.29 -14.79
N LYS A 47 -23.48 50.62 -15.52
CA LYS A 47 -22.60 49.62 -16.13
C LYS A 47 -21.93 48.74 -15.08
N ALA A 48 -21.35 49.34 -14.05
CA ALA A 48 -20.70 48.59 -12.97
C ALA A 48 -21.68 47.66 -12.22
N VAL A 49 -22.92 48.12 -11.97
CA VAL A 49 -23.97 47.29 -11.36
C VAL A 49 -24.32 46.11 -12.27
N SER A 50 -24.43 46.33 -13.59
CA SER A 50 -24.72 45.26 -14.55
C SER A 50 -23.60 44.20 -14.58
N GLU A 51 -22.34 44.63 -14.52
CA GLU A 51 -21.18 43.73 -14.43
C GLU A 51 -21.18 42.93 -13.13
N LEU A 52 -21.50 43.57 -11.99
CA LEU A 52 -21.61 42.89 -10.70
C LEU A 52 -22.73 41.85 -10.70
N GLN A 53 -23.88 42.13 -11.31
CA GLN A 53 -24.98 41.16 -11.43
C GLN A 53 -24.58 39.92 -12.24
N VAL A 54 -23.76 40.09 -13.29
CA VAL A 54 -23.23 38.96 -14.05
C VAL A 54 -22.25 38.14 -13.21
N ALA A 55 -21.36 38.81 -12.47
CA ALA A 55 -20.42 38.16 -11.57
C ALA A 55 -21.14 37.39 -10.45
N GLU A 56 -22.19 37.95 -9.86
CA GLU A 56 -23.00 37.32 -8.81
C GLU A 56 -23.65 36.02 -9.32
N LYS A 57 -24.26 36.06 -10.51
CA LYS A 57 -24.79 34.85 -11.16
C LYS A 57 -23.71 33.80 -11.36
N ARG A 58 -22.50 34.21 -11.73
CA ARG A 58 -21.37 33.29 -11.92
C ARG A 58 -20.92 32.66 -10.60
N ILE A 59 -20.92 33.41 -9.50
CA ILE A 59 -20.61 32.90 -8.16
C ILE A 59 -21.61 31.81 -7.78
N VAL A 60 -22.91 32.05 -7.95
CA VAL A 60 -23.95 31.05 -7.64
C VAL A 60 -23.77 29.77 -8.46
N THR A 61 -23.46 29.88 -9.76
CA THR A 61 -23.17 28.70 -10.59
C THR A 61 -21.93 27.94 -10.10
N LEU A 62 -20.84 28.65 -9.80
CA LEU A 62 -19.60 28.03 -9.33
C LEU A 62 -19.77 27.37 -7.97
N GLU A 63 -20.58 27.94 -7.08
CA GLU A 63 -20.92 27.33 -5.79
C GLU A 63 -21.66 26.00 -5.98
N ALA A 64 -22.61 25.93 -6.92
CA ALA A 64 -23.30 24.69 -7.26
C ALA A 64 -22.35 23.63 -7.83
N GLU A 65 -21.46 24.01 -8.76
CA GLU A 65 -20.44 23.11 -9.31
C GLU A 65 -19.49 22.59 -8.20
N LEU A 66 -19.06 23.47 -7.29
CA LEU A 66 -18.19 23.10 -6.17
C LEU A 66 -18.88 22.11 -5.23
N GLN A 67 -20.18 22.27 -4.96
CA GLN A 67 -20.94 21.33 -4.15
C GLN A 67 -21.02 19.95 -4.81
N GLU A 68 -21.23 19.89 -6.12
CA GLU A 68 -21.28 18.63 -6.85
C GLU A 68 -19.92 17.92 -6.84
N VAL A 69 -18.83 18.66 -7.06
CA VAL A 69 -17.47 18.12 -6.95
C VAL A 69 -17.18 17.60 -5.55
N ARG A 70 -17.58 18.32 -4.50
CA ARG A 70 -17.42 17.88 -3.11
C ARG A 70 -18.19 16.59 -2.83
N LYS A 71 -19.40 16.46 -3.37
CA LYS A 71 -20.21 15.24 -3.23
C LYS A 71 -19.53 14.06 -3.92
N SER A 72 -19.12 14.23 -5.18
CA SER A 72 -18.39 13.20 -5.95
C SER A 72 -17.08 12.78 -5.26
N SER A 73 -16.32 13.75 -4.72
CA SER A 73 -15.09 13.46 -3.96
C SER A 73 -15.35 12.63 -2.71
N LYS A 74 -16.41 12.94 -1.93
CA LYS A 74 -16.81 12.10 -0.78
C LYS A 74 -17.20 10.69 -1.21
N GLU A 75 -17.92 10.54 -2.31
CA GLU A 75 -18.26 9.22 -2.84
C GLU A 75 -17.01 8.42 -3.26
N GLN A 76 -16.03 9.07 -3.88
CA GLN A 76 -14.76 8.46 -4.23
C GLN A 76 -13.96 8.04 -2.99
N GLU A 77 -13.94 8.83 -1.92
CA GLU A 77 -13.28 8.46 -0.66
C GLU A 77 -13.91 7.21 -0.03
N ILE A 78 -15.25 7.11 -0.04
CA ILE A 78 -15.95 5.93 0.47
C ILE A 78 -15.59 4.70 -0.38
N ARG A 79 -15.56 4.84 -1.71
CA ARG A 79 -15.16 3.75 -2.62
C ARG A 79 -13.71 3.31 -2.38
N ALA A 80 -12.79 4.25 -2.22
CA ALA A 80 -11.38 3.95 -1.93
C ALA A 80 -11.24 3.16 -0.61
N ARG A 81 -11.90 3.61 0.46
CA ARG A 81 -11.90 2.88 1.75
C ARG A 81 -12.44 1.46 1.63
N LYS A 82 -13.49 1.26 0.82
CA LYS A 82 -14.04 -0.07 0.59
C LYS A 82 -13.05 -0.97 -0.15
N LEU A 83 -12.40 -0.46 -1.19
CA LEU A 83 -11.38 -1.19 -1.94
C LEU A 83 -10.16 -1.52 -1.06
N ASP A 84 -9.75 -0.62 -0.17
CA ASP A 84 -8.68 -0.89 0.79
C ASP A 84 -9.06 -2.02 1.75
N ALA A 85 -10.28 -1.99 2.29
CA ALA A 85 -10.77 -3.08 3.13
C ALA A 85 -10.80 -4.42 2.37
N GLU A 86 -11.31 -4.45 1.13
CA GLU A 86 -11.30 -5.64 0.29
C GLU A 86 -9.86 -6.14 0.02
N ASN A 87 -8.92 -5.24 -0.29
CA ASN A 87 -7.52 -5.58 -0.50
C ASN A 87 -6.86 -6.15 0.77
N THR A 88 -7.18 -5.64 1.95
CA THR A 88 -6.63 -6.20 3.21
C THR A 88 -7.12 -7.63 3.43
N VAL A 89 -8.39 -7.93 3.14
CA VAL A 89 -8.96 -9.27 3.25
C VAL A 89 -8.32 -10.20 2.22
N LEU A 90 -8.17 -9.77 0.96
CA LEU A 90 -7.53 -10.55 -0.09
C LEU A 90 -6.06 -10.85 0.23
N ARG A 91 -5.30 -9.88 0.74
CA ARG A 91 -3.91 -10.09 1.20
C ARG A 91 -3.83 -11.16 2.28
N LYS A 92 -4.74 -11.12 3.27
CA LYS A 92 -4.81 -12.17 4.29
C LYS A 92 -5.13 -13.53 3.68
N ARG A 93 -6.10 -13.59 2.75
CA ARG A 93 -6.47 -14.83 2.06
C ARG A 93 -5.30 -15.43 1.27
N ILE A 94 -4.52 -14.58 0.60
CA ILE A 94 -3.31 -15.00 -0.13
C ILE A 94 -2.29 -15.58 0.85
N ALA A 95 -2.01 -14.91 1.96
CA ALA A 95 -1.09 -15.41 2.98
C ALA A 95 -1.55 -16.76 3.57
N ASP A 96 -2.85 -16.90 3.86
CA ASP A 96 -3.42 -18.16 4.35
C ASP A 96 -3.25 -19.29 3.30
N LEU A 97 -3.43 -18.97 2.01
CA LEU A 97 -3.25 -19.93 0.92
C LEU A 97 -1.79 -20.34 0.73
N GLU A 98 -0.85 -19.38 0.75
CA GLU A 98 0.59 -19.65 0.71
C GLU A 98 1.02 -20.59 1.85
N GLU A 99 0.52 -20.36 3.07
CA GLU A 99 0.78 -21.25 4.20
C GLU A 99 0.22 -22.67 3.97
N THR A 100 -0.97 -22.78 3.37
CA THR A 100 -1.53 -24.11 3.03
C THR A 100 -0.74 -24.81 1.93
N GLU A 101 -0.24 -24.07 0.94
CA GLU A 101 0.59 -24.60 -0.14
C GLU A 101 1.93 -25.10 0.42
N ASP A 102 2.59 -24.32 1.27
CA ASP A 102 3.82 -24.72 1.96
C ASP A 102 3.62 -25.98 2.81
N ARG A 103 2.50 -26.06 3.54
CA ARG A 103 2.14 -27.26 4.31
C ARG A 103 1.90 -28.46 3.41
N ALA A 104 1.20 -28.30 2.29
CA ALA A 104 0.97 -29.37 1.33
C ALA A 104 2.28 -29.85 0.71
N LEU A 105 3.17 -28.93 0.33
CA LEU A 105 4.49 -29.24 -0.22
C LEU A 105 5.35 -30.01 0.81
N ARG A 106 5.32 -29.57 2.08
CA ARG A 106 6.02 -30.25 3.18
C ARG A 106 5.48 -31.65 3.44
N LEU A 107 4.16 -31.82 3.41
CA LEU A 107 3.51 -33.14 3.52
C LEU A 107 3.83 -34.04 2.33
N GLN A 108 3.91 -33.48 1.12
CA GLN A 108 4.29 -34.23 -0.08
C GLN A 108 5.75 -34.68 -0.01
N LEU A 109 6.67 -33.81 0.43
CA LEU A 109 8.07 -34.16 0.65
C LEU A 109 8.19 -35.23 1.75
N LEU A 110 7.46 -35.10 2.85
CA LEU A 110 7.38 -36.12 3.90
C LEU A 110 6.78 -37.43 3.38
N HIS A 111 5.81 -37.40 2.46
CA HIS A 111 5.30 -38.62 1.83
C HIS A 111 6.36 -39.25 0.93
N GLN A 112 7.11 -38.47 0.15
CA GLN A 112 8.20 -38.98 -0.67
C GLN A 112 9.32 -39.61 0.18
N THR A 113 9.68 -39.02 1.31
CA THR A 113 10.71 -39.56 2.21
C THR A 113 10.19 -40.70 3.09
N ALA A 114 8.99 -40.57 3.65
CA ALA A 114 8.36 -41.62 4.45
C ALA A 114 8.00 -42.84 3.62
N VAL A 115 7.59 -42.72 2.36
CA VAL A 115 7.37 -43.92 1.50
C VAL A 115 8.68 -44.67 1.26
N ILE A 116 9.82 -43.98 1.17
CA ILE A 116 11.14 -44.62 1.05
C ILE A 116 11.55 -45.26 2.38
N GLU A 117 11.42 -44.56 3.51
CA GLU A 117 11.82 -45.07 4.83
C GLU A 117 10.87 -46.15 5.36
N VAL A 118 9.56 -45.93 5.28
CA VAL A 118 8.54 -46.95 5.57
C VAL A 118 8.65 -48.09 4.58
N GLY A 119 8.93 -47.85 3.29
CA GLY A 119 9.20 -48.91 2.32
C GLY A 119 10.42 -49.76 2.70
N ARG A 120 11.50 -49.15 3.22
CA ARG A 120 12.68 -49.85 3.77
C ARG A 120 12.32 -50.64 5.03
N ILE A 121 11.56 -50.06 5.96
CA ILE A 121 11.11 -50.70 7.21
C ILE A 121 10.17 -51.86 6.91
N VAL A 122 9.15 -51.65 6.06
CA VAL A 122 8.21 -52.67 5.62
C VAL A 122 8.93 -53.78 4.87
N LYS A 123 9.89 -53.47 3.99
CA LYS A 123 10.71 -54.49 3.31
C LYS A 123 11.61 -55.26 4.29
N ALA A 124 12.09 -54.61 5.35
CA ALA A 124 12.87 -55.24 6.42
C ALA A 124 12.01 -56.10 7.36
N LEU A 125 10.73 -55.74 7.57
CA LEU A 125 9.78 -56.43 8.44
C LEU A 125 8.88 -57.45 7.71
N LEU A 126 8.73 -57.35 6.39
CA LEU A 126 7.98 -58.28 5.53
C LEU A 126 8.33 -59.77 5.77
N PRO A 127 9.61 -60.14 6.03
CA PRO A 127 10.00 -61.51 6.35
C PRO A 127 9.45 -62.01 7.70
N MET A 128 9.04 -61.11 8.61
CA MET A 128 8.61 -61.44 9.97
C MET A 128 7.12 -61.81 10.05
N ILE A 129 6.30 -61.33 9.11
CA ILE A 129 4.83 -61.45 9.15
C ILE A 129 4.31 -62.50 8.15
N SER A 130 5.04 -62.77 7.05
CA SER A 130 4.48 -63.45 5.87
C SER A 130 4.55 -64.98 5.86
N GLY A 131 5.09 -65.65 6.90
CA GLY A 131 5.01 -67.12 7.04
C GLY A 131 5.54 -67.95 5.84
N ARG A 132 6.26 -67.33 4.88
CA ARG A 132 6.80 -67.96 3.67
C ARG A 132 8.33 -68.01 3.75
N PRO A 133 8.98 -69.13 3.40
CA PRO A 133 10.39 -69.32 3.69
C PRO A 133 11.25 -68.76 2.54
N TRP A 134 11.94 -67.63 2.76
CA TRP A 134 12.96 -67.16 1.83
C TRP A 134 14.24 -66.69 2.52
N LYS A 135 15.36 -67.32 2.09
CA LYS A 135 16.75 -67.29 2.58
C LYS A 135 16.90 -67.20 4.11
N LYS A 136 16.78 -68.36 4.75
CA LYS A 136 16.82 -68.55 6.20
C LYS A 136 18.14 -68.19 6.92
N ASN A 137 19.13 -67.59 6.26
CA ASN A 137 20.37 -67.11 6.89
C ASN A 137 21.07 -66.11 5.96
N MET A 138 20.65 -64.84 5.94
CA MET A 138 21.52 -63.78 5.42
C MET A 138 22.58 -63.49 6.48
N PRO A 139 23.88 -63.70 6.20
CA PRO A 139 24.93 -63.51 7.20
C PRO A 139 24.95 -62.05 7.65
N LEU A 140 25.32 -61.83 8.91
CA LEU A 140 25.31 -60.50 9.56
C LEU A 140 26.04 -59.43 8.74
N ASN A 141 27.15 -59.81 8.11
CA ASN A 141 27.93 -58.91 7.25
C ASN A 141 27.17 -58.47 6.00
N ASP A 142 26.33 -59.33 5.42
CA ASP A 142 25.54 -58.93 4.26
C ASP A 142 24.41 -57.99 4.66
N LYS A 143 23.84 -58.15 5.87
CA LYS A 143 22.91 -57.17 6.44
C LYS A 143 23.60 -55.83 6.71
N ALA A 144 24.78 -55.85 7.32
CA ALA A 144 25.57 -54.66 7.59
C ALA A 144 25.92 -53.90 6.31
N LYS A 145 26.36 -54.61 5.26
CA LYS A 145 26.62 -54.02 3.93
C LYS A 145 25.39 -53.34 3.33
N LEU A 146 24.20 -53.93 3.49
CA LEU A 146 22.98 -53.30 3.00
C LEU A 146 22.64 -52.00 3.73
N LEU A 147 22.92 -51.91 5.04
CA LEU A 147 22.68 -50.67 5.80
C LEU A 147 23.60 -49.54 5.34
N ILE A 148 24.87 -49.86 5.04
CA ILE A 148 25.82 -48.88 4.50
C ILE A 148 25.44 -48.50 3.07
N ALA A 149 25.17 -49.49 2.20
CA ALA A 149 24.85 -49.24 0.80
C ALA A 149 23.56 -48.45 0.58
N ASN A 150 22.64 -48.45 1.55
CA ASN A 150 21.39 -47.69 1.49
C ASN A 150 21.42 -46.42 2.35
N GLU A 151 22.60 -46.01 2.85
CA GLU A 151 22.80 -44.82 3.68
C GLU A 151 21.85 -44.77 4.90
N ILE A 152 21.62 -45.94 5.50
CA ILE A 152 20.80 -46.08 6.71
C ILE A 152 21.66 -45.82 7.93
N VAL A 153 22.91 -46.32 7.92
CA VAL A 153 23.92 -46.07 8.95
C VAL A 153 25.05 -45.28 8.31
N ASP A 154 25.45 -44.17 8.93
CA ASP A 154 26.67 -43.45 8.59
C ASP A 154 27.80 -43.98 9.49
N PRO A 155 28.77 -44.75 8.96
CA PRO A 155 29.82 -45.36 9.77
C PRO A 155 30.66 -44.34 10.54
N VAL A 156 30.96 -43.20 9.91
CA VAL A 156 31.87 -42.21 10.46
C VAL A 156 31.18 -41.52 11.62
N TRP A 157 29.98 -40.98 11.36
CA TRP A 157 29.20 -40.31 12.38
C TRP A 157 28.82 -41.25 13.54
N TYR A 158 28.46 -42.50 13.24
CA TYR A 158 28.04 -43.45 14.26
C TYR A 158 29.18 -43.81 15.23
N LEU A 159 30.41 -44.01 14.72
CA LEU A 159 31.57 -44.31 15.56
C LEU A 159 32.06 -43.07 16.32
N GLU A 160 31.95 -41.88 15.74
CA GLU A 160 32.22 -40.62 16.45
C GLU A 160 31.24 -40.40 17.61
N ARG A 161 29.95 -40.72 17.39
CA ARG A 161 28.89 -40.55 18.38
C ARG A 161 28.91 -41.62 19.47
N HIS A 162 29.46 -42.80 19.17
CA HIS A 162 29.51 -43.96 20.05
C HIS A 162 30.95 -44.48 20.22
N PRO A 163 31.80 -43.78 21.01
CA PRO A 163 33.20 -44.16 21.22
C PRO A 163 33.39 -45.53 21.88
N ASP A 164 32.38 -46.01 22.62
CA ASP A 164 32.35 -47.36 23.21
C ASP A 164 32.39 -48.45 22.14
N VAL A 165 31.68 -48.23 21.02
CA VAL A 165 31.65 -49.14 19.87
C VAL A 165 32.99 -49.10 19.13
N ALA A 166 33.55 -47.91 18.95
CA ALA A 166 34.87 -47.71 18.33
C ALA A 166 35.98 -48.36 19.16
N ALA A 167 35.95 -48.21 20.49
CA ALA A 167 36.90 -48.83 21.41
C ALA A 167 36.79 -50.36 21.46
N ALA A 168 35.58 -50.90 21.28
CA ALA A 168 35.35 -52.34 21.13
C ALA A 168 35.79 -52.90 19.77
N GLY A 169 36.23 -52.04 18.84
CA GLY A 169 36.66 -52.43 17.50
C GLY A 169 35.54 -53.00 16.62
N MET A 170 34.28 -52.70 16.95
CA MET A 170 33.13 -53.18 16.19
C MET A 170 32.79 -52.25 15.02
N GLU A 171 32.39 -52.83 13.89
CA GLU A 171 31.89 -52.06 12.75
C GLU A 171 30.53 -51.42 13.07
N ALA A 172 30.34 -50.16 12.69
CA ALA A 172 29.13 -49.38 12.98
C ALA A 172 27.82 -50.10 12.61
N ALA A 173 27.72 -50.58 11.37
CA ALA A 173 26.51 -51.26 10.89
C ALA A 173 26.30 -52.63 11.54
N VAL A 174 27.38 -53.32 11.92
CA VAL A 174 27.29 -54.60 12.64
C VAL A 174 26.77 -54.37 14.06
N HIS A 175 27.34 -53.38 14.76
CA HIS A 175 26.88 -52.99 16.09
C HIS A 175 25.43 -52.51 16.08
N TYR A 176 25.06 -51.69 15.10
CA TYR A 176 23.70 -51.16 14.98
C TYR A 176 22.65 -52.26 14.83
N VAL A 177 22.95 -53.30 14.02
CA VAL A 177 22.05 -54.45 13.83
C VAL A 177 21.93 -55.31 15.08
N LEU A 178 23.03 -55.53 15.80
CA LEU A 178 23.04 -56.41 16.98
C LEU A 178 22.49 -55.73 18.24
N HIS A 179 22.78 -54.45 18.42
CA HIS A 179 22.57 -53.73 19.67
C HIS A 179 21.98 -52.34 19.47
N GLY A 180 22.49 -51.56 18.50
CA GLY A 180 22.15 -50.14 18.39
C GLY A 180 20.65 -49.86 18.16
N ALA A 181 19.96 -50.69 17.38
CA ALA A 181 18.53 -50.51 17.13
C ALA A 181 17.66 -50.82 18.37
N SER A 182 18.00 -51.85 19.16
CA SER A 182 17.27 -52.18 20.39
C SER A 182 17.60 -51.24 21.55
N GLU A 183 18.79 -50.65 21.52
CA GLU A 183 19.23 -49.60 22.45
C GLU A 183 18.70 -48.21 22.08
N GLY A 184 17.99 -48.06 20.96
CA GLY A 184 17.44 -46.78 20.51
C GLY A 184 18.51 -45.77 20.06
N ARG A 185 19.71 -46.23 19.70
CA ARG A 185 20.77 -45.37 19.15
C ARG A 185 20.37 -44.88 17.77
N ALA A 186 20.66 -43.64 17.43
CA ALA A 186 20.45 -43.14 16.07
C ALA A 186 21.54 -43.72 15.14
N PRO A 187 21.20 -44.20 13.93
CA PRO A 187 22.19 -44.77 13.00
C PRO A 187 22.95 -43.72 12.18
N LYS A 188 22.41 -42.49 12.08
CA LYS A 188 22.95 -41.36 11.31
C LYS A 188 22.37 -40.03 11.84
N PRO A 189 22.93 -38.87 11.47
CA PRO A 189 22.40 -37.56 11.87
C PRO A 189 20.94 -37.39 11.46
N SER A 190 20.19 -36.64 12.27
CA SER A 190 18.87 -36.18 11.84
C SER A 190 19.01 -35.13 10.72
N LEU A 191 18.04 -35.06 9.81
CA LEU A 191 18.08 -34.16 8.64
C LEU A 191 18.25 -32.66 9.02
N ASP A 192 17.91 -32.29 10.25
CA ASP A 192 18.08 -30.94 10.80
C ASP A 192 19.47 -30.66 11.40
N GLU A 193 20.24 -31.70 11.78
CA GLU A 193 21.58 -31.56 12.37
C GLU A 193 22.69 -31.46 11.30
N GLY A 194 22.40 -31.83 10.04
CA GLY A 194 23.36 -31.84 8.93
C GLY A 194 23.42 -30.56 8.09
N LYS A 195 22.63 -29.53 8.41
CA LYS A 195 22.76 -28.22 7.75
C LYS A 195 23.85 -27.40 8.45
N PRO A 196 24.91 -26.94 7.75
CA PRO A 196 25.67 -25.83 8.30
C PRO A 196 24.71 -24.65 8.50
N LEU A 197 24.74 -24.05 9.69
CA LEU A 197 24.13 -22.75 9.91
C LEU A 197 24.83 -21.74 8.98
N ARG A 198 24.16 -21.46 7.85
CA ARG A 198 24.41 -20.44 6.83
C ARG A 198 25.49 -20.75 5.80
#